data_AF-A0A1G3BVT6-F1
#
_entry.id   AF-A0A1G3BVT6-F1
#
_cell.length_a   1.000
_cell.length_b   1.000
_cell.length_c   1.000
_cell.angle_alpha   90.00
_cell.angle_beta   90.00
_cell.angle_gamma   90.00
#
_symmetry.space_group_name_H-M   'P 1'
#
loop_
_entity.id
_entity.type
_entity.pdbx_description
1 polymer ?
#
loop_
_entity_poly.entity_id
_entity_poly.type
_entity_poly.pdbx_seq_one_letter_code
_entity_poly.pdbx_strand_id
1 'polypeptide(L)'
;MNLNLKHKSNIVVVGGGPAGSFFSHFALRLAKEHSRKVDITILDGRDFIQKGPVGCNMCAGVLSENLINKMECEGIILPRTRVQQEIDGYYFQTQERGIPLHHPKPGHKPKIITVFRGNGPRFSELTTNISFDDFLLKHVATQGATVLPAIVEEIDLSKDPQDLVNIVYKEGGVRKKMSTDLVVGAFGLNTSLIKRIVGKQFGYREPESVRTCNAELHLGRSFIQEHFNKTIYVFALGIKPIKFAAFIPKGDYVTVSLVGKEDITKEHLVEFIRHPRVSELLPQGWSLPKDLCICFPKIPISHA
;
A
#
# COMPACT_ATOMS: atom_id res chain seq x y z
N MET A 1 8.02 -30.85 9.13
CA MET A 1 8.99 -31.05 8.03
C MET A 1 9.53 -29.69 7.64
N ASN A 2 10.83 -29.56 7.42
CA ASN A 2 11.49 -28.28 7.15
C ASN A 2 11.81 -28.17 5.65
N LEU A 3 11.34 -27.12 4.98
CA LEU A 3 11.75 -26.77 3.63
C LEU A 3 13.21 -26.28 3.65
N ASN A 4 14.06 -26.83 2.79
CA ASN A 4 15.46 -26.43 2.68
C ASN A 4 15.77 -25.95 1.25
N LEU A 5 15.94 -24.63 1.10
CA LEU A 5 16.36 -24.03 -0.18
C LEU A 5 17.81 -24.39 -0.49
N LYS A 6 18.04 -24.87 -1.70
CA LYS A 6 19.35 -25.27 -2.23
C LYS A 6 19.99 -24.11 -2.99
N HIS A 7 21.26 -24.27 -3.35
CA HIS A 7 21.92 -23.33 -4.26
C HIS A 7 21.20 -23.34 -5.62
N LYS A 8 20.87 -22.15 -6.14
CA LYS A 8 20.05 -21.91 -7.35
C LYS A 8 18.59 -22.37 -7.22
N SER A 9 18.05 -22.46 -6.01
CA SER A 9 16.60 -22.61 -5.86
C SER A 9 15.88 -21.40 -6.46
N ASN A 10 14.79 -21.68 -7.16
CA ASN A 10 13.90 -20.71 -7.75
C ASN A 10 12.82 -20.33 -6.73
N ILE A 11 12.62 -19.03 -6.53
CA ILE A 11 11.59 -18.48 -5.65
C ILE A 11 10.67 -17.61 -6.49
N VAL A 12 9.37 -17.89 -6.42
CA VAL A 12 8.36 -17.02 -7.06
C VAL A 12 7.61 -16.24 -5.98
N VAL A 13 7.64 -14.92 -6.10
CA VAL A 13 6.91 -14.00 -5.23
C VAL A 13 5.67 -13.51 -5.96
N VAL A 14 4.50 -13.82 -5.41
CA VAL A 14 3.21 -13.45 -5.99
C VAL A 14 2.76 -12.13 -5.39
N GLY A 15 2.95 -11.03 -6.12
CA GLY A 15 2.67 -9.66 -5.69
C GLY A 15 3.95 -8.86 -5.41
N GLY A 16 4.07 -7.72 -6.09
CA GLY A 16 5.20 -6.81 -6.11
C GLY A 16 5.03 -5.56 -5.23
N GLY A 17 3.98 -5.50 -4.40
CA GLY A 17 3.85 -4.45 -3.39
C GLY A 17 4.99 -4.48 -2.33
N PRO A 18 4.92 -3.64 -1.29
CA PRO A 18 5.95 -3.54 -0.27
C PRO A 18 6.31 -4.88 0.38
N ALA A 19 5.33 -5.74 0.67
CA ALA A 19 5.60 -7.05 1.26
C ALA A 19 6.47 -7.94 0.37
N GLY A 20 6.13 -8.07 -0.92
CA GLY A 20 6.89 -8.89 -1.86
C GLY A 20 8.25 -8.29 -2.22
N SER A 21 8.32 -6.97 -2.34
CA SER A 21 9.58 -6.26 -2.55
C SER A 21 10.52 -6.40 -1.35
N PHE A 22 10.05 -6.15 -0.12
CA PHE A 22 10.90 -6.34 1.07
C PHE A 22 11.32 -7.80 1.25
N PHE A 23 10.42 -8.77 1.05
CA PHE A 23 10.82 -10.18 1.07
C PHE A 23 11.96 -10.46 0.09
N SER A 24 11.82 -10.00 -1.17
CA SER A 24 12.82 -10.24 -2.21
C SER A 24 14.16 -9.61 -1.87
N HIS A 25 14.15 -8.36 -1.36
CA HIS A 25 15.34 -7.67 -0.88
C HIS A 25 16.08 -8.48 0.20
N PHE A 26 15.37 -8.87 1.25
CA PHE A 26 15.96 -9.61 2.37
C PHE A 26 16.41 -11.01 1.96
N ALA A 27 15.65 -11.71 1.12
CA ALA A 27 16.01 -13.04 0.62
C ALA A 27 17.31 -13.00 -0.21
N LEU A 28 17.45 -12.02 -1.11
CA LEU A 28 18.68 -11.82 -1.89
C LEU A 28 19.88 -11.46 -1.00
N ARG A 29 19.68 -10.56 -0.03
CA ARG A 29 20.73 -10.18 0.93
C ARG A 29 21.21 -11.38 1.75
N LEU A 30 20.28 -12.11 2.37
CA LEU A 30 20.59 -13.28 3.20
C LEU A 30 21.25 -14.40 2.39
N ALA A 31 20.79 -14.64 1.16
CA ALA A 31 21.42 -15.61 0.27
C ALA A 31 22.89 -15.24 0.00
N LYS A 32 23.17 -13.97 -0.30
CA LYS A 32 24.53 -13.46 -0.51
C LYS A 32 25.40 -13.62 0.74
N GLU A 33 24.89 -13.27 1.92
CA GLU A 33 25.60 -13.44 3.21
C GLU A 33 25.97 -14.90 3.48
N HIS A 34 25.14 -15.83 3.05
CA HIS A 34 25.37 -17.27 3.21
C HIS A 34 26.12 -17.90 2.02
N SER A 35 26.70 -17.08 1.12
CA SER A 35 27.37 -17.55 -0.11
C SER A 35 26.50 -18.48 -0.95
N ARG A 36 25.18 -18.25 -0.95
CA ARG A 36 24.18 -18.95 -1.76
C ARG A 36 23.68 -18.05 -2.88
N LYS A 37 23.27 -18.68 -3.98
CA LYS A 37 22.51 -18.03 -5.03
C LYS A 37 21.07 -18.52 -4.96
N VAL A 38 20.11 -17.62 -5.09
CA VAL A 38 18.70 -17.92 -5.31
C VAL A 38 18.23 -17.06 -6.48
N ASP A 39 17.33 -17.59 -7.29
CA ASP A 39 16.77 -16.88 -8.43
C ASP A 39 15.34 -16.47 -8.06
N ILE A 40 15.09 -15.16 -7.93
CA ILE A 40 13.79 -14.62 -7.51
C ILE A 40 13.05 -14.07 -8.73
N THR A 41 11.80 -14.52 -8.93
CA THR A 41 10.86 -13.96 -9.91
C THR A 41 9.65 -13.39 -9.19
N ILE A 42 9.38 -12.10 -9.38
CA ILE A 42 8.20 -11.40 -8.86
C ILE A 42 7.15 -11.34 -9.97
N LEU A 43 5.96 -11.86 -9.69
CA LEU A 43 4.80 -11.77 -10.57
C LEU A 43 3.84 -10.70 -10.02
N ASP A 44 3.70 -9.56 -10.70
CA ASP A 44 2.68 -8.55 -10.39
C ASP A 44 1.99 -8.06 -11.66
N GLY A 45 0.66 -8.04 -11.66
CA GLY A 45 -0.12 -7.59 -12.81
C GLY A 45 -0.38 -6.08 -12.86
N ARG A 46 0.06 -5.32 -11.85
CA ARG A 46 -0.14 -3.87 -11.80
C ARG A 46 0.84 -3.15 -12.71
N ASP A 47 0.28 -2.21 -13.45
CA ASP A 47 1.02 -1.20 -14.18
C ASP A 47 1.10 0.07 -13.33
N PHE A 48 2.25 0.29 -12.68
CA PHE A 48 2.48 1.46 -11.84
C PHE A 48 2.72 2.76 -12.62
N ILE A 49 2.61 2.76 -13.95
CA ILE A 49 2.55 3.98 -14.76
C ILE A 49 1.12 4.54 -14.73
N GLN A 50 0.11 3.68 -14.59
CA GLN A 50 -1.28 4.10 -14.58
C GLN A 50 -1.64 4.88 -13.31
N LYS A 51 -2.42 5.94 -13.50
CA LYS A 51 -2.95 6.78 -12.42
C LYS A 51 -4.20 6.18 -11.80
N GLY A 52 -4.47 6.57 -10.56
CA GLY A 52 -5.66 6.16 -9.84
C GLY A 52 -5.66 4.69 -9.41
N PRO A 53 -6.82 4.15 -9.02
CA PRO A 53 -6.90 2.83 -8.39
C PRO A 53 -6.35 1.66 -9.20
N VAL A 54 -6.34 1.76 -10.54
CA VAL A 54 -5.87 0.66 -11.42
C VAL A 54 -4.36 0.43 -11.27
N GLY A 55 -3.56 1.49 -11.14
CA GLY A 55 -2.11 1.42 -10.95
C GLY A 55 -1.66 1.59 -9.50
N CYS A 56 -2.58 1.52 -8.53
CA CYS A 56 -2.32 1.82 -7.13
C CYS A 56 -2.68 0.65 -6.22
N ASN A 57 -1.89 0.43 -5.17
CA ASN A 57 -2.22 -0.51 -4.11
C ASN A 57 -3.20 0.04 -3.04
N MET A 58 -3.91 1.11 -3.37
CA MET A 58 -5.09 1.62 -2.65
C MET A 58 -4.84 1.84 -1.15
N CYS A 59 -3.82 2.61 -0.78
CA CYS A 59 -3.51 2.90 0.63
C CYS A 59 -3.49 4.40 0.88
N ALA A 60 -3.78 4.79 2.12
CA ALA A 60 -3.64 6.14 2.63
C ALA A 60 -2.21 6.70 2.52
N GLY A 61 -1.18 5.85 2.36
CA GLY A 61 0.15 6.28 1.91
C GLY A 61 0.92 7.15 2.91
N VAL A 62 0.91 6.78 4.18
CA VAL A 62 1.75 7.38 5.23
C VAL A 62 2.84 6.39 5.60
N LEU A 63 4.11 6.81 5.57
CA LEU A 63 5.25 6.03 6.02
C LEU A 63 5.74 6.60 7.34
N SER A 64 5.81 5.74 8.36
CA SER A 64 6.30 6.13 9.68
C SER A 64 7.81 6.33 9.67
N GLU A 65 8.29 7.18 10.58
CA GLU A 65 9.72 7.39 10.82
C GLU A 65 10.48 6.07 11.03
N ASN A 66 9.92 5.13 11.78
CA ASN A 66 10.52 3.82 11.99
C ASN A 66 10.70 3.02 10.70
N LEU A 67 9.73 3.07 9.78
CA LEU A 67 9.86 2.39 8.49
C LEU A 67 10.93 3.06 7.63
N ILE A 68 10.96 4.39 7.58
CA ILE A 68 11.99 5.14 6.84
C ILE A 68 13.39 4.82 7.36
N ASN A 69 13.58 4.86 8.68
CA ASN A 69 14.87 4.53 9.29
C ASN A 69 15.31 3.09 8.96
N LYS A 70 14.38 2.12 9.02
CA LYS A 70 14.68 0.72 8.64
C LYS A 70 15.04 0.59 7.16
N MET A 71 14.31 1.26 6.28
CA MET A 71 14.62 1.28 4.85
C MET A 71 16.01 1.86 4.60
N GLU A 72 16.37 2.97 5.26
CA GLU A 72 17.68 3.60 5.12
C GLU A 72 18.82 2.71 5.65
N CYS A 73 18.63 2.02 6.78
CA CYS A 73 19.60 1.05 7.30
C CYS A 73 19.86 -0.10 6.32
N GLU A 74 18.85 -0.49 5.53
CA GLU A 74 18.96 -1.51 4.49
C GLU A 74 19.41 -0.94 3.12
N GLY A 75 19.81 0.33 3.07
CA GLY A 75 20.27 1.00 1.84
C GLY A 75 19.14 1.31 0.84
N ILE A 76 17.88 1.25 1.28
CA ILE A 76 16.71 1.56 0.47
C ILE A 76 16.37 3.06 0.61
N ILE A 77 17.08 3.91 -0.13
CA ILE A 77 16.95 5.37 -0.02
C ILE A 77 15.83 5.88 -0.93
N LEU A 78 14.73 6.33 -0.33
CA LEU A 78 13.60 6.86 -1.08
C LEU A 78 13.94 8.21 -1.73
N PRO A 79 13.79 8.39 -3.06
CA PRO A 79 14.05 9.66 -3.70
C PRO A 79 13.00 10.71 -3.31
N ARG A 80 13.43 11.97 -3.17
CA ARG A 80 12.52 13.10 -2.87
C ARG A 80 11.36 13.21 -3.86
N THR A 81 11.54 12.80 -5.12
CA THR A 81 10.49 12.81 -6.15
C THR A 81 9.31 11.86 -5.85
N ARG A 82 9.47 10.94 -4.90
CA ARG A 82 8.41 10.02 -4.44
C ARG A 82 7.72 10.51 -3.17
N VAL A 83 8.35 11.43 -2.46
CA VAL A 83 7.82 12.04 -1.24
C VAL A 83 6.85 13.15 -1.64
N GLN A 84 5.59 13.02 -1.20
CA GLN A 84 4.57 14.04 -1.45
C GLN A 84 4.60 15.12 -0.37
N GLN A 85 4.88 14.73 0.87
CA GLN A 85 4.96 15.65 1.99
C GLN A 85 5.74 15.06 3.16
N GLU A 86 6.44 15.93 3.90
CA GLU A 86 6.93 15.63 5.25
C GLU A 86 5.86 16.01 6.27
N ILE A 87 5.71 15.22 7.33
CA ILE A 87 4.69 15.39 8.37
C ILE A 87 5.39 15.53 9.72
N ASP A 88 5.06 16.60 10.45
CA ASP A 88 5.65 16.93 11.74
C ASP A 88 4.75 16.49 12.91
N GLY A 89 3.48 16.18 12.65
CA GLY A 89 2.56 15.76 13.70
C GLY A 89 1.14 15.45 13.25
N TYR A 90 0.27 15.28 14.24
CA TYR A 90 -1.13 14.97 14.04
C TYR A 90 -2.00 16.01 14.74
N TYR A 91 -3.23 16.18 14.26
CA TYR A 91 -4.27 16.92 14.96
C TYR A 91 -5.46 15.99 15.17
N PHE A 92 -5.86 15.77 16.42
CA PHE A 92 -6.96 14.87 16.75
C PHE A 92 -8.23 15.67 17.03
N GLN A 93 -9.25 15.51 16.18
CA GLN A 93 -10.52 16.22 16.21
C GLN A 93 -11.66 15.30 16.66
N THR A 94 -12.36 15.68 17.74
CA THR A 94 -13.64 15.09 18.16
C THR A 94 -14.81 15.95 17.68
N GLN A 95 -16.05 15.64 18.07
CA GLN A 95 -17.19 16.52 17.75
C GLN A 95 -17.01 17.93 18.35
N GLU A 96 -16.54 17.97 19.60
CA GLU A 96 -16.51 19.20 20.39
C GLU A 96 -15.20 19.96 20.22
N ARG A 97 -14.06 19.27 20.31
CA ARG A 97 -12.73 19.89 20.41
C ARG A 97 -11.69 19.16 19.58
N GLY A 98 -10.63 19.88 19.21
CA GLY A 98 -9.44 19.28 18.63
C GLY A 98 -8.20 19.59 19.45
N ILE A 99 -7.20 18.70 19.37
CA ILE A 99 -5.92 18.85 20.05
C ILE A 99 -4.77 18.54 19.08
N PRO A 100 -3.72 19.36 19.02
CA PRO A 100 -2.49 18.99 18.34
C PRO A 100 -1.78 17.89 19.14
N LEU A 101 -1.25 16.90 18.43
CA LEU A 101 -0.46 15.80 18.97
C LEU A 101 0.98 15.96 18.50
N HIS A 102 1.86 16.19 19.46
CA HIS A 102 3.30 16.33 19.23
C HIS A 102 4.05 15.07 19.64
N HIS A 103 5.25 14.91 19.09
CA HIS A 103 6.14 13.85 19.54
C HIS A 103 6.49 14.05 21.03
N PRO A 104 6.48 12.98 21.85
CA PRO A 104 6.67 13.11 23.31
C PRO A 104 8.07 13.59 23.71
N LYS A 105 9.07 13.42 22.84
CA LYS A 105 10.44 13.95 23.04
C LYS A 105 10.55 15.40 22.55
N PRO A 106 10.82 16.39 23.43
CA PRO A 106 11.00 17.78 23.03
C PRO A 106 12.12 17.96 22.00
N GLY A 107 11.88 18.82 21.00
CA GLY A 107 12.85 19.12 19.94
C GLY A 107 13.06 18.01 18.90
N HIS A 108 12.39 16.85 19.05
CA HIS A 108 12.42 15.80 18.04
C HIS A 108 11.70 16.27 16.78
N LYS A 109 12.31 16.06 15.62
CA LYS A 109 11.73 16.34 14.31
C LYS A 109 11.32 15.01 13.67
N PRO A 110 10.04 14.64 13.66
CA PRO A 110 9.61 13.37 13.11
C PRO A 110 9.94 13.26 11.63
N LYS A 111 10.39 12.07 11.21
CA LYS A 111 10.61 11.74 9.79
C LYS A 111 9.42 10.97 9.19
N ILE A 112 8.20 11.46 9.44
CA ILE A 112 6.99 10.89 8.84
C ILE A 112 6.84 11.50 7.45
N ILE A 113 6.53 10.68 6.45
CA ILE A 113 6.30 11.16 5.10
C ILE A 113 5.05 10.58 4.47
N THR A 114 4.49 11.29 3.50
CA THR A 114 3.38 10.81 2.69
C THR A 114 3.84 10.48 1.28
N VAL A 115 3.26 9.43 0.71
CA VAL A 115 3.56 8.91 -0.61
C VAL A 115 2.26 8.54 -1.34
N PHE A 116 2.33 8.47 -2.67
CA PHE A 116 1.36 7.70 -3.43
C PHE A 116 1.94 6.30 -3.68
N ARG A 117 1.14 5.26 -3.40
CA ARG A 117 1.55 3.86 -3.66
C ARG A 117 1.72 3.59 -5.15
N GLY A 118 0.85 4.16 -5.98
CA GLY A 118 0.91 4.16 -7.44
C GLY A 118 1.25 5.55 -8.01
N ASN A 119 1.00 5.77 -9.30
CA ASN A 119 1.39 7.02 -9.98
C ASN A 119 0.52 8.25 -9.69
N GLY A 120 -0.01 8.36 -8.47
CA GLY A 120 -0.86 9.46 -8.04
C GLY A 120 -2.35 9.31 -8.40
N PRO A 121 -3.15 10.35 -8.07
CA PRO A 121 -4.60 10.36 -8.28
C PRO A 121 -5.00 10.25 -9.76
N ARG A 122 -6.17 9.65 -10.03
CA ARG A 122 -6.69 9.37 -11.39
C ARG A 122 -6.65 10.58 -12.33
N PHE A 123 -6.97 11.76 -11.81
CA PHE A 123 -7.11 13.01 -12.58
C PHE A 123 -5.94 13.97 -12.36
N SER A 124 -4.80 13.47 -11.88
CA SER A 124 -3.61 14.30 -11.69
C SER A 124 -2.97 14.68 -13.01
N GLU A 125 -2.46 15.90 -13.11
CA GLU A 125 -1.69 16.39 -14.26
C GLU A 125 -0.20 15.99 -14.21
N LEU A 126 0.26 15.39 -13.10
CA LEU A 126 1.66 14.99 -12.93
C LEU A 126 2.10 14.00 -14.01
N THR A 127 3.22 14.29 -14.67
CA THR A 127 3.78 13.47 -15.76
C THR A 127 4.93 12.59 -15.30
N THR A 128 5.58 12.95 -14.19
CA THR A 128 6.65 12.16 -13.59
C THR A 128 6.09 10.96 -12.85
N ASN A 129 6.79 9.83 -12.93
CA ASN A 129 6.45 8.69 -12.10
C ASN A 129 6.74 9.02 -10.61
N ILE A 130 5.71 9.00 -9.76
CA ILE A 130 5.79 9.29 -8.33
C ILE A 130 5.48 8.08 -7.43
N SER A 131 5.30 6.92 -8.03
CA SER A 131 4.92 5.69 -7.34
C SER A 131 5.99 5.21 -6.36
N PHE A 132 5.59 4.97 -5.11
CA PHE A 132 6.40 4.32 -4.08
C PHE A 132 6.63 2.84 -4.38
N ASP A 133 5.60 2.13 -4.84
CA ASP A 133 5.71 0.68 -5.08
C ASP A 133 6.56 0.38 -6.32
N ASP A 134 6.50 1.22 -7.36
CA ASP A 134 7.40 1.14 -8.50
C ASP A 134 8.86 1.36 -8.09
N PHE A 135 9.12 2.29 -7.16
CA PHE A 135 10.46 2.48 -6.62
C PHE A 135 10.97 1.23 -5.92
N LEU A 136 10.17 0.60 -5.06
CA LEU A 136 10.56 -0.64 -4.37
C LEU A 136 10.81 -1.78 -5.35
N LEU A 137 9.98 -1.91 -6.40
CA LEU A 137 10.16 -2.94 -7.42
C LEU A 137 11.43 -2.74 -8.23
N LYS A 138 11.72 -1.49 -8.63
CA LYS A 138 12.97 -1.16 -9.32
C LYS A 138 14.17 -1.42 -8.42
N HIS A 139 14.09 -1.08 -7.14
CA HIS A 139 15.15 -1.36 -6.17
C HIS A 139 15.50 -2.85 -6.16
N VAL A 140 14.53 -3.74 -5.98
CA VAL A 140 14.82 -5.19 -5.96
C VAL A 140 15.22 -5.75 -7.33
N ALA A 141 14.73 -5.17 -8.43
CA ALA A 141 15.17 -5.52 -9.77
C ALA A 141 16.66 -5.22 -9.96
N THR A 142 17.15 -4.07 -9.48
CA THR A 142 18.59 -3.74 -9.52
C THR A 142 19.45 -4.66 -8.65
N GLN A 143 18.85 -5.37 -7.69
CA GLN A 143 19.52 -6.37 -6.86
C GLN A 143 19.50 -7.78 -7.48
N GLY A 144 18.87 -7.96 -8.65
CA GLY A 144 18.85 -9.21 -9.40
C GLY A 144 17.53 -9.97 -9.36
N ALA A 145 16.47 -9.42 -8.77
CA ALA A 145 15.13 -10.02 -8.92
C ALA A 145 14.59 -9.80 -10.34
N THR A 146 14.00 -10.82 -10.93
CA THR A 146 13.26 -10.68 -12.20
C THR A 146 11.83 -10.21 -11.88
N VAL A 147 11.36 -9.12 -12.49
CA VAL A 147 9.98 -8.65 -12.33
C VAL A 147 9.22 -8.89 -13.63
N LEU A 148 8.14 -9.68 -13.56
CA LEU A 148 7.28 -9.97 -14.70
C LEU A 148 5.91 -9.32 -14.52
N PRO A 149 5.40 -8.57 -15.53
CA PRO A 149 4.06 -7.99 -15.54
C PRO A 149 3.01 -9.11 -15.75
N ALA A 150 2.71 -9.85 -14.69
CA ALA A 150 1.97 -11.11 -14.76
C ALA A 150 0.93 -11.26 -13.64
N ILE A 151 -0.24 -11.78 -14.00
CA ILE A 151 -1.31 -12.12 -13.06
C ILE A 151 -1.30 -13.62 -12.79
N VAL A 152 -1.12 -14.02 -11.53
CA VAL A 152 -1.21 -15.43 -11.13
C VAL A 152 -2.67 -15.88 -11.09
N GLU A 153 -2.97 -16.99 -11.77
CA GLU A 153 -4.30 -17.58 -11.81
C GLU A 153 -4.41 -18.78 -10.88
N GLU A 154 -3.37 -19.60 -10.78
CA GLU A 154 -3.39 -20.84 -9.99
C GLU A 154 -2.02 -21.10 -9.37
N ILE A 155 -2.04 -21.62 -8.14
CA ILE A 155 -0.90 -22.20 -7.46
C ILE A 155 -1.30 -23.62 -7.07
N ASP A 156 -0.44 -24.58 -7.37
CA ASP A 156 -0.64 -25.99 -7.11
C ASP A 156 0.55 -26.54 -6.30
N LEU A 157 0.29 -26.84 -5.03
CA LEU A 157 1.29 -27.43 -4.14
C LEU A 157 1.35 -28.93 -4.37
N SER A 158 2.56 -29.47 -4.36
CA SER A 158 2.73 -30.92 -4.19
C SER A 158 2.30 -31.36 -2.78
N LYS A 159 1.98 -32.66 -2.67
CA LYS A 159 1.78 -33.34 -1.40
C LYS A 159 3.09 -33.45 -0.60
N ASP A 160 4.23 -33.56 -1.27
CA ASP A 160 5.54 -33.53 -0.64
C ASP A 160 6.08 -32.09 -0.62
N PRO A 161 6.38 -31.50 0.55
CA PRO A 161 6.97 -30.17 0.66
C PRO A 161 8.31 -29.98 -0.04
N GLN A 162 9.02 -31.04 -0.43
CA GLN A 162 10.27 -30.95 -1.20
C GLN A 162 10.09 -30.90 -2.72
N ASP A 163 8.90 -31.22 -3.22
CA ASP A 163 8.60 -31.16 -4.64
C ASP A 163 8.39 -29.72 -5.11
N LEU A 164 8.55 -29.50 -6.41
CA LEU A 164 8.30 -28.21 -7.02
C LEU A 164 6.82 -27.82 -6.95
N VAL A 165 6.59 -26.53 -6.71
CA VAL A 165 5.28 -25.90 -6.77
C VAL A 165 5.02 -25.43 -8.19
N ASN A 166 3.85 -25.76 -8.74
CA ASN A 166 3.45 -25.32 -10.07
C ASN A 166 2.62 -24.04 -10.00
N ILE A 167 2.91 -23.10 -10.90
CA ILE A 167 2.23 -21.81 -10.97
C ILE A 167 1.71 -21.61 -12.40
N VAL A 168 0.46 -21.21 -12.49
CA VAL A 168 -0.17 -20.76 -13.73
C VAL A 168 -0.35 -19.25 -13.64
N TYR A 169 0.10 -18.53 -14.66
CA TYR A 169 0.01 -17.08 -14.71
C TYR A 169 -0.30 -16.60 -16.14
N LYS A 170 -0.76 -15.35 -16.25
CA LYS A 170 -0.97 -14.65 -17.52
C LYS A 170 -0.01 -13.48 -17.64
N GLU A 171 0.75 -13.44 -18.72
CA GLU A 171 1.65 -12.34 -19.09
C GLU A 171 1.27 -11.87 -20.49
N GLY A 172 0.96 -10.57 -20.66
CA GLY A 172 0.50 -10.04 -21.95
C GLY A 172 -0.75 -10.75 -22.51
N GLY A 173 -1.62 -11.26 -21.63
CA GLY A 173 -2.80 -12.04 -22.00
C GLY A 173 -2.53 -13.52 -22.33
N VAL A 174 -1.26 -13.95 -22.39
CA VAL A 174 -0.88 -15.34 -22.69
C VAL A 174 -0.77 -16.14 -21.41
N ARG A 175 -1.49 -17.26 -21.32
CA ARG A 175 -1.42 -18.20 -20.20
C ARG A 175 -0.14 -19.03 -20.27
N LYS A 176 0.67 -18.97 -19.23
CA LYS A 176 1.96 -19.66 -19.08
C LYS A 176 2.00 -20.49 -17.80
N LYS A 177 2.98 -21.37 -17.71
CA LYS A 177 3.25 -22.19 -16.52
C LYS A 177 4.72 -22.14 -16.14
N MET A 178 5.01 -22.24 -14.85
CA MET A 178 6.36 -22.44 -14.33
C MET A 178 6.33 -23.32 -13.07
N SER A 179 7.46 -23.93 -12.76
CA SER A 179 7.65 -24.74 -11.54
C SER A 179 8.78 -24.12 -10.71
N THR A 180 8.64 -24.12 -9.38
CA THR A 180 9.55 -23.41 -8.48
C THR A 180 9.74 -24.13 -7.15
N ASP A 181 10.87 -23.91 -6.48
CA ASP A 181 11.16 -24.51 -5.17
C ASP A 181 10.34 -23.88 -4.04
N LEU A 182 10.02 -22.58 -4.14
CA LEU A 182 9.24 -21.85 -3.14
C LEU A 182 8.32 -20.82 -3.79
N VAL A 183 7.09 -20.74 -3.28
CA VAL A 183 6.15 -19.66 -3.58
C VAL A 183 5.91 -18.80 -2.35
N VAL A 184 6.00 -17.48 -2.51
CA VAL A 184 5.70 -16.51 -1.47
C VAL A 184 4.45 -15.72 -1.84
N GLY A 185 3.40 -15.89 -1.03
CA GLY A 185 2.13 -15.18 -1.19
C GLY A 185 2.20 -13.76 -0.63
N ALA A 186 2.48 -12.78 -1.50
CA ALA A 186 2.48 -11.34 -1.18
C ALA A 186 1.35 -10.57 -1.91
N PHE A 187 0.24 -11.25 -2.17
CA PHE A 187 -0.82 -10.81 -3.10
C PHE A 187 -1.87 -9.87 -2.50
N GLY A 188 -1.83 -9.63 -1.18
CA GLY A 188 -2.77 -8.76 -0.46
C GLY A 188 -4.22 -9.27 -0.46
N LEU A 189 -5.15 -8.49 0.11
CA LEU A 189 -6.57 -8.89 0.22
C LEU A 189 -7.42 -8.57 -1.01
N ASN A 190 -6.97 -7.62 -1.84
CA ASN A 190 -7.72 -7.12 -2.98
C ASN A 190 -7.38 -7.91 -4.25
N THR A 191 -7.49 -9.24 -4.18
CA THR A 191 -7.19 -10.18 -5.28
C THR A 191 -8.22 -11.30 -5.38
N SER A 192 -8.46 -11.78 -6.61
CA SER A 192 -9.29 -12.95 -6.86
C SER A 192 -8.58 -14.27 -6.54
N LEU A 193 -7.24 -14.25 -6.37
CA LEU A 193 -6.44 -15.43 -6.09
C LEU A 193 -6.82 -16.12 -4.77
N ILE A 194 -7.25 -15.34 -3.76
CA ILE A 194 -7.65 -15.85 -2.45
C ILE A 194 -8.70 -16.97 -2.58
N LYS A 195 -9.73 -16.77 -3.41
CA LYS A 195 -10.79 -17.75 -3.64
C LYS A 195 -10.30 -19.07 -4.24
N ARG A 196 -9.09 -19.07 -4.82
CA ARG A 196 -8.47 -20.22 -5.49
C ARG A 196 -7.46 -20.94 -4.61
N ILE A 197 -7.04 -20.33 -3.50
CA ILE A 197 -6.08 -20.90 -2.54
C ILE A 197 -6.76 -21.34 -1.23
N VAL A 198 -7.85 -20.67 -0.83
CA VAL A 198 -8.63 -21.07 0.35
C VAL A 198 -9.20 -22.47 0.15
N GLY A 199 -9.11 -23.30 1.18
CA GLY A 199 -9.60 -24.69 1.17
C GLY A 199 -8.67 -25.69 0.47
N LYS A 200 -7.57 -25.23 -0.15
CA LYS A 200 -6.51 -26.12 -0.65
C LYS A 200 -5.53 -26.49 0.48
N GLN A 201 -4.60 -27.39 0.19
CA GLN A 201 -3.59 -27.91 1.14
C GLN A 201 -2.60 -26.86 1.71
N PHE A 202 -2.70 -25.60 1.29
CA PHE A 202 -1.85 -24.50 1.75
C PHE A 202 -2.03 -24.16 3.24
N GLY A 203 -3.16 -24.52 3.84
CA GLY A 203 -3.51 -24.09 5.20
C GLY A 203 -3.83 -22.58 5.32
N TYR A 204 -3.81 -21.84 4.21
CA TYR A 204 -4.15 -20.42 4.20
C TYR A 204 -5.61 -20.20 4.64
N ARG A 205 -5.79 -19.28 5.59
CA ARG A 205 -7.09 -18.80 6.06
C ARG A 205 -7.22 -17.33 5.68
N GLU A 206 -8.27 -17.00 4.93
CA GLU A 206 -8.54 -15.58 4.63
C GLU A 206 -8.89 -14.86 5.94
N PRO A 207 -8.21 -13.76 6.29
CA PRO A 207 -8.56 -13.00 7.48
C PRO A 207 -9.91 -12.31 7.30
N GLU A 208 -10.58 -12.05 8.43
CA GLU A 208 -11.74 -11.16 8.42
C GLU A 208 -11.32 -9.79 7.94
N SER A 209 -12.14 -9.18 7.08
CA SER A 209 -11.80 -7.90 6.46
C SER A 209 -13.03 -7.01 6.31
N VAL A 210 -12.78 -5.70 6.31
CA VAL A 210 -13.76 -4.66 6.00
C VAL A 210 -13.27 -3.81 4.84
N ARG A 211 -14.20 -3.25 4.07
CA ARG A 211 -13.90 -2.24 3.06
C ARG A 211 -13.73 -0.88 3.72
N THR A 212 -12.60 -0.25 3.43
CA THR A 212 -12.32 1.15 3.77
C THR A 212 -12.72 2.05 2.62
N CYS A 213 -12.58 3.36 2.77
CA CYS A 213 -12.64 4.30 1.65
C CYS A 213 -11.39 5.18 1.66
N ASN A 214 -10.70 5.26 0.54
CA ASN A 214 -9.68 6.28 0.31
C ASN A 214 -10.13 7.17 -0.85
N ALA A 215 -10.08 8.48 -0.67
CA ALA A 215 -10.42 9.47 -1.68
C ALA A 215 -9.40 10.60 -1.72
N GLU A 216 -9.10 11.11 -2.91
CA GLU A 216 -8.12 12.19 -3.09
C GLU A 216 -8.84 13.49 -3.41
N LEU A 217 -8.80 14.46 -2.48
CA LEU A 217 -9.37 15.79 -2.67
C LEU A 217 -8.32 16.72 -3.24
N HIS A 218 -8.51 17.23 -4.45
CA HIS A 218 -7.63 18.25 -5.01
C HIS A 218 -7.99 19.61 -4.40
N LEU A 219 -7.14 20.12 -3.52
CA LEU A 219 -7.33 21.42 -2.84
C LEU A 219 -6.29 22.46 -3.27
N GLY A 220 -5.22 22.03 -3.96
CA GLY A 220 -4.12 22.88 -4.39
C GLY A 220 -3.08 23.10 -3.29
N ARG A 221 -1.80 23.13 -3.69
CA ARG A 221 -0.68 23.22 -2.76
C ARG A 221 -0.71 24.43 -1.83
N SER A 222 -1.08 25.61 -2.33
CA SER A 222 -1.11 26.83 -1.51
C SER A 222 -2.11 26.70 -0.35
N PHE A 223 -3.32 26.23 -0.63
CA PHE A 223 -4.34 25.98 0.40
C PHE A 223 -3.86 24.92 1.39
N ILE A 224 -3.25 23.83 0.91
CA ILE A 224 -2.75 22.77 1.80
C ILE A 224 -1.62 23.28 2.71
N GLN A 225 -0.70 24.10 2.18
CA GLN A 225 0.38 24.68 2.97
C GLN A 225 -0.14 25.62 4.07
N GLU A 226 -1.15 26.43 3.76
CA GLU A 226 -1.75 27.39 4.69
C GLU A 226 -2.60 26.70 5.77
N HIS A 227 -3.45 25.74 5.39
CA HIS A 227 -4.48 25.19 6.27
C HIS A 227 -4.12 23.86 6.93
N PHE A 228 -3.33 23.01 6.27
CA PHE A 228 -2.92 21.70 6.80
C PHE A 228 -1.45 21.66 7.20
N ASN A 229 -0.61 22.42 6.49
CA ASN A 229 0.85 22.44 6.63
C ASN A 229 1.40 21.00 6.75
N LYS A 230 2.24 20.68 7.73
CA LYS A 230 2.81 19.35 7.94
C LYS A 230 2.01 18.49 8.93
N THR A 231 0.68 18.59 8.92
CA THR A 231 -0.19 17.95 9.92
C THR A 231 -1.19 16.98 9.30
N ILE A 232 -1.24 15.75 9.82
CA ILE A 232 -2.33 14.81 9.51
C ILE A 232 -3.48 15.06 10.49
N TYR A 233 -4.68 15.27 9.97
CA TYR A 233 -5.87 15.42 10.80
C TYR A 233 -6.53 14.06 10.98
N VAL A 234 -6.81 13.70 12.21
CA VAL A 234 -7.43 12.46 12.62
C VAL A 234 -8.76 12.78 13.28
N PHE A 235 -9.82 12.06 12.93
CA PHE A 235 -11.18 12.39 13.30
C PHE A 235 -11.86 11.24 14.05
N ALA A 236 -12.51 11.61 15.16
CA ALA A 236 -13.41 10.77 15.94
C ALA A 236 -14.73 11.52 16.18
N LEU A 237 -15.53 11.62 15.12
CA LEU A 237 -16.73 12.49 15.07
C LEU A 237 -18.03 11.79 15.47
N GLY A 238 -17.98 10.57 16.00
CA GLY A 238 -19.18 9.81 16.41
C GLY A 238 -20.13 9.43 15.27
N ILE A 239 -19.69 9.52 14.01
CA ILE A 239 -20.44 9.04 12.84
C ILE A 239 -20.46 7.51 12.90
N LYS A 240 -21.64 6.91 13.18
CA LYS A 240 -21.77 5.49 13.59
C LYS A 240 -21.00 4.48 12.72
N PRO A 241 -21.07 4.53 11.37
CA PRO A 241 -20.36 3.57 10.53
C PRO A 241 -18.83 3.74 10.53
N ILE A 242 -18.33 4.95 10.87
CA ILE A 242 -16.93 5.34 10.77
C ILE A 242 -16.25 5.17 12.13
N LYS A 243 -15.34 4.20 12.21
CA LYS A 243 -14.50 3.98 13.40
C LYS A 243 -13.38 5.02 13.49
N PHE A 244 -12.80 5.35 12.36
CA PHE A 244 -11.66 6.26 12.25
C PHE A 244 -11.68 6.95 10.88
N ALA A 245 -11.35 8.24 10.86
CA ALA A 245 -11.16 8.98 9.62
C ALA A 245 -9.90 9.85 9.70
N ALA A 246 -9.28 10.12 8.55
CA ALA A 246 -8.14 11.01 8.48
C ALA A 246 -8.12 11.85 7.20
N PHE A 247 -7.60 13.07 7.32
CA PHE A 247 -7.14 13.92 6.22
C PHE A 247 -5.61 13.95 6.25
N ILE A 248 -5.01 13.51 5.14
CA ILE A 248 -3.56 13.32 5.01
C ILE A 248 -3.08 14.20 3.85
N PRO A 249 -2.32 15.27 4.11
CA PRO A 249 -1.87 16.16 3.04
C PRO A 249 -0.75 15.52 2.21
N LYS A 250 -0.85 15.68 0.89
CA LYS A 250 0.00 15.07 -0.14
C LYS A 250 0.16 15.99 -1.35
N GLY A 251 1.05 16.97 -1.23
CA GLY A 251 1.32 17.90 -2.32
C GLY A 251 0.09 18.75 -2.63
N ASP A 252 -0.55 18.52 -3.78
CA ASP A 252 -1.75 19.23 -4.24
C ASP A 252 -3.07 18.60 -3.75
N TYR A 253 -2.99 17.48 -3.04
CA TYR A 253 -4.13 16.69 -2.59
C TYR A 253 -4.19 16.52 -1.08
N VAL A 254 -5.40 16.34 -0.56
CA VAL A 254 -5.65 15.74 0.75
C VAL A 254 -6.28 14.37 0.55
N THR A 255 -5.60 13.32 1.00
CA THR A 255 -6.20 11.98 1.04
C THR A 255 -7.15 11.90 2.23
N VAL A 256 -8.41 11.61 1.96
CA VAL A 256 -9.38 11.13 2.96
C VAL A 256 -9.20 9.63 3.12
N SER A 257 -9.04 9.14 4.33
CA SER A 257 -9.07 7.71 4.65
C SER A 257 -10.13 7.43 5.69
N LEU A 258 -11.11 6.59 5.36
CA LEU A 258 -12.21 6.19 6.24
C LEU A 258 -12.12 4.71 6.53
N VAL A 259 -12.12 4.36 7.81
CA VAL A 259 -12.12 2.98 8.29
C VAL A 259 -13.39 2.78 9.12
N GLY A 260 -14.18 1.78 8.74
CA GLY A 260 -15.42 1.44 9.41
C GLY A 260 -15.29 0.30 10.40
N LYS A 261 -16.33 0.11 11.21
CA LYS A 261 -16.58 -1.17 11.89
C LYS A 261 -17.15 -2.20 10.90
N GLU A 262 -17.81 -1.70 9.87
CA GLU A 262 -18.38 -2.42 8.74
C GLU A 262 -17.85 -1.80 7.44
N ASP A 263 -18.31 -2.30 6.30
CA ASP A 263 -17.92 -1.80 4.99
C ASP A 263 -18.29 -0.31 4.81
N ILE A 264 -17.29 0.49 4.47
CA ILE A 264 -17.48 1.90 4.12
C ILE A 264 -17.97 2.01 2.66
N THR A 265 -18.93 2.91 2.43
CA THR A 265 -19.48 3.22 1.12
C THR A 265 -19.21 4.67 0.73
N LYS A 266 -19.63 5.06 -0.48
CA LYS A 266 -19.52 6.46 -0.94
C LYS A 266 -20.42 7.39 -0.14
N GLU A 267 -21.57 6.91 0.33
CA GLU A 267 -22.51 7.67 1.14
C GLU A 267 -21.88 8.09 2.47
N HIS A 268 -21.12 7.19 3.11
CA HIS A 268 -20.35 7.49 4.32
C HIS A 268 -19.28 8.57 4.07
N LEU A 269 -18.65 8.59 2.88
CA LEU A 269 -17.73 9.68 2.51
C LEU A 269 -18.47 11.01 2.40
N VAL A 270 -19.64 11.03 1.76
CA VAL A 270 -20.46 12.25 1.64
C VAL A 270 -20.91 12.74 3.02
N GLU A 271 -21.36 11.84 3.89
CA GLU A 271 -21.73 12.16 5.27
C GLU A 271 -20.54 12.75 6.05
N PHE A 272 -19.36 12.13 5.96
CA PHE A 272 -18.15 12.62 6.61
C PHE A 272 -17.75 14.02 6.14
N ILE A 273 -17.73 14.26 4.82
CA ILE A 273 -17.36 15.55 4.24
C ILE A 273 -18.35 16.67 4.63
N ARG A 274 -19.62 16.34 4.80
CA ARG A 274 -20.67 17.29 5.22
C ARG A 274 -20.66 17.58 6.71
N HIS A 275 -19.92 16.82 7.52
CA HIS A 275 -19.85 17.08 8.94
C HIS A 275 -19.23 18.47 9.18
N PRO A 276 -19.81 19.34 10.05
CA PRO A 276 -19.38 20.72 10.23
C PRO A 276 -17.87 20.88 10.47
N ARG A 277 -17.31 20.06 11.38
CA ARG A 277 -15.86 20.02 11.69
C ARG A 277 -14.96 19.61 10.52
N VAL A 278 -15.50 18.96 9.50
CA VAL A 278 -14.75 18.56 8.31
C VAL A 278 -14.90 19.62 7.23
N SER A 279 -16.11 20.12 6.99
CA SER A 279 -16.36 21.18 6.02
C SER A 279 -15.65 22.50 6.36
N GLU A 280 -15.46 22.80 7.66
CA GLU A 280 -14.67 23.95 8.14
C GLU A 280 -13.19 23.90 7.70
N LEU A 281 -12.66 22.71 7.39
CA LEU A 281 -11.28 22.52 6.93
C LEU A 281 -11.13 22.56 5.40
N LEU A 282 -12.23 22.73 4.67
CA LEU A 282 -12.26 22.76 3.22
C LEU A 282 -12.41 24.21 2.73
N PRO A 283 -12.01 24.52 1.48
CA PRO A 283 -12.18 25.87 0.94
C PRO A 283 -13.65 26.32 0.98
N GLN A 284 -13.88 27.62 1.14
CA GLN A 284 -15.24 28.16 1.16
C GLN A 284 -15.98 27.83 -0.14
N GLY A 285 -17.19 27.29 -0.02
CA GLY A 285 -18.01 26.86 -1.17
C GLY A 285 -17.50 25.58 -1.86
N TRP A 286 -16.49 24.90 -1.31
CA TRP A 286 -16.00 23.65 -1.85
C TRP A 286 -17.08 22.56 -1.77
N SER A 287 -17.15 21.74 -2.82
CA SER A 287 -18.05 20.59 -2.88
C SER A 287 -17.33 19.39 -3.48
N LEU A 288 -17.77 18.19 -3.10
CA LEU A 288 -17.17 16.95 -3.57
C LEU A 288 -17.34 16.83 -5.10
N PRO A 289 -16.26 16.77 -5.88
CA PRO A 289 -16.35 16.71 -7.33
C PRO A 289 -16.96 15.38 -7.80
N LYS A 290 -17.60 15.41 -8.98
CA LYS A 290 -18.09 14.20 -9.65
C LYS A 290 -16.93 13.27 -10.02
N ASP A 291 -15.87 13.86 -10.57
CA ASP A 291 -14.64 13.19 -10.97
C ASP A 291 -13.65 13.13 -9.80
N LEU A 292 -13.91 12.16 -8.92
CA LEU A 292 -13.10 11.91 -7.73
C LEU A 292 -12.27 10.65 -7.88
N CYS A 293 -10.97 10.72 -7.56
CA CYS A 293 -10.17 9.51 -7.39
C CYS A 293 -10.56 8.86 -6.05
N ILE A 294 -11.28 7.74 -6.11
CA ILE A 294 -11.80 7.01 -4.94
C ILE A 294 -11.59 5.50 -5.09
N CYS A 295 -11.31 4.81 -4.00
CA CYS A 295 -11.24 3.36 -3.94
C CYS A 295 -11.75 2.81 -2.60
N PHE A 296 -12.19 1.55 -2.61
CA PHE A 296 -12.75 0.87 -1.44
C PHE A 296 -11.99 -0.42 -1.10
N PRO A 297 -10.71 -0.32 -0.67
CA PRO A 297 -9.87 -1.49 -0.47
C PRO A 297 -10.26 -2.22 0.82
N LYS A 298 -10.16 -3.55 0.77
CA LYS A 298 -10.22 -4.40 1.97
C LYS A 298 -8.98 -4.20 2.83
N ILE A 299 -9.19 -4.13 4.15
CA ILE A 299 -8.15 -4.24 5.17
C ILE A 299 -8.47 -5.40 6.12
N PRO A 300 -7.46 -6.09 6.69
CA PRO A 300 -7.71 -7.09 7.71
C PRO A 300 -8.12 -6.43 9.02
N ILE A 301 -9.10 -7.01 9.71
CA ILE A 301 -9.54 -6.61 11.06
C ILE A 301 -9.27 -7.68 12.12
N SER A 302 -8.87 -8.87 11.68
CA SER A 302 -8.31 -9.93 12.52
C SER A 302 -6.89 -10.28 12.06
N HIS A 303 -6.13 -10.92 12.96
CA HIS A 303 -4.90 -11.61 12.57
C HIS A 303 -5.28 -12.93 11.88
N ALA A 304 -4.60 -13.26 10.78
CA ALA A 304 -4.72 -14.55 10.09
C ALA A 304 -3.92 -15.63 10.81
#